data_AF-A0A3B0YJQ1-F1
#
_entry.id   AF-A0A3B0YJQ1-F1
#
_cell.length_a   1.000
_cell.length_b   1.000
_cell.length_c   1.000
_cell.angle_alpha   90.00
_cell.angle_beta   90.00
_cell.angle_gamma   90.00
#
_symmetry.space_group_name_H-M   'P 1'
#
loop_
_entity.id
_entity.type
_entity.pdbx_description
1 polymer ?
#
loop_
_entity_poly.entity_id
_entity_poly.type
_entity_poly.pdbx_seq_one_letter_code
_entity_poly.pdbx_strand_id
1 'polypeptide(L)' 'MDILSDILRTLKLRGTVYFHASFHAPWGMNIPAGQFANFHIVTNGICWLDVDDGNPPLEMRQGDVAIFPRGGSHS' A
#
# COMPACT_ATOMS: atom_id res chain seq x y z
N MET A 1 -14.41 4.50 30.04
CA MET A 1 -14.75 5.64 29.17
C MET A 1 -13.43 6.15 28.62
N ASP A 2 -13.15 5.89 27.35
CA ASP A 2 -11.92 6.34 26.70
C ASP A 2 -12.21 7.67 25.99
N ILE A 3 -12.06 8.74 26.76
CA ILE A 3 -12.34 10.11 26.34
C ILE A 3 -11.49 10.50 25.12
N LEU A 4 -10.28 9.96 25.00
CA LEU A 4 -9.40 10.23 23.87
C LEU A 4 -9.95 9.61 22.58
N SER A 5 -10.38 8.34 22.64
CA SER A 5 -11.03 7.66 21.50
C SER A 5 -12.30 8.37 21.04
N ASP A 6 -13.12 8.89 21.96
CA ASP A 6 -14.34 9.64 21.62
C ASP A 6 -14.01 10.98 20.96
N ILE A 7 -13.04 11.73 21.50
CA ILE A 7 -12.56 12.98 20.88
C ILE A 7 -12.03 12.71 19.47
N LEU A 8 -11.21 11.67 19.28
CA LEU A 8 -10.66 11.31 17.97
C LEU A 8 -11.75 10.90 16.97
N ARG A 9 -12.79 10.19 17.41
CA ARG A 9 -13.98 9.87 16.59
C ARG A 9 -14.76 11.12 16.21
N THR A 10 -14.99 12.04 17.14
CA THR A 10 -15.66 13.32 16.88
C THR A 10 -14.89 14.17 15.86
N LEU A 11 -13.56 14.18 15.95
CA LEU A 11 -12.68 14.91 15.03
C LEU A 11 -12.55 14.24 13.65
N LYS A 12 -13.08 13.02 13.45
CA LYS A 12 -12.93 12.21 12.23
C LYS A 12 -11.48 12.15 11.73
N LEU A 13 -10.52 12.05 12.65
CA LEU A 13 -9.11 12.00 12.29
C LEU A 13 -8.86 10.76 11.42
N ARG A 14 -8.63 10.96 10.13
CA ARG A 14 -8.21 9.91 9.20
C ARG A 14 -6.69 9.95 9.10
N GLY A 15 -6.03 9.02 9.77
CA GLY A 15 -4.58 8.85 9.62
C GLY A 15 -4.28 8.11 8.32
N THR A 16 -3.31 8.61 7.56
CA THR A 16 -2.68 7.87 6.46
C THR A 16 -1.32 7.41 6.94
N VAL A 17 -1.04 6.12 6.86
CA VAL A 17 0.31 5.61 7.10
C VAL A 17 1.11 5.85 5.83
N TYR A 18 2.16 6.65 5.93
CA TYR A 18 3.12 6.87 4.84
C TYR A 18 4.35 6.03 5.10
N PHE A 19 4.68 5.17 4.14
CA PHE A 19 5.86 4.32 4.17
C PHE A 19 6.74 4.66 2.98
N HIS A 20 8.00 5.00 3.24
CA HIS A 20 9.02 5.22 2.22
C HIS A 20 10.22 4.35 2.57
N ALA A 21 10.57 3.43 1.67
CA ALA A 21 11.69 2.53 1.85
C ALA A 21 12.46 2.37 0.55
N SER A 22 13.76 2.10 0.68
CA SER A 22 14.63 1.74 -0.44
C SER A 22 15.11 0.31 -0.22
N PHE A 23 14.87 -0.54 -1.20
CA PHE A 23 15.20 -1.96 -1.16
C PHE A 23 16.32 -2.29 -2.14
N HIS A 24 17.10 -3.32 -1.84
CA HIS A 24 18.09 -3.89 -2.76
C HIS A 24 17.83 -5.38 -2.92
N ALA A 25 18.02 -5.90 -4.13
CA ALA A 25 17.73 -7.29 -4.44
C ALA A 25 18.56 -8.27 -3.58
N PRO A 26 18.00 -9.45 -3.22
CA PRO A 26 16.62 -9.86 -3.42
C PRO A 26 15.68 -9.33 -2.33
N TRP A 27 14.50 -8.84 -2.72
CA TRP A 27 13.47 -8.39 -1.79
C TRP A 27 12.08 -8.64 -2.37
N GLY A 28 11.06 -8.58 -1.50
CA GLY A 28 9.64 -8.61 -1.87
C GLY A 28 8.79 -8.19 -0.68
N MET A 29 7.56 -7.77 -0.93
CA MET A 29 6.58 -7.49 0.11
C MET A 29 5.33 -8.31 -0.19
N ASN A 30 4.76 -9.00 0.79
CA ASN A 30 3.45 -9.61 0.63
C ASN A 30 2.45 -8.81 1.45
N ILE A 31 1.45 -8.25 0.79
CA ILE A 31 0.47 -7.36 1.40
C ILE A 31 -0.87 -8.09 1.37
N PRO A 32 -1.36 -8.57 2.53
CA PRO A 32 -2.65 -9.25 2.58
C PRO A 32 -3.79 -8.26 2.33
N ALA A 33 -4.96 -8.79 1.96
CA ALA A 33 -6.15 -7.97 1.80
C ALA A 33 -6.51 -7.30 3.13
N GLY A 34 -6.88 -6.01 3.07
CA GLY A 34 -7.15 -5.18 4.23
C GLY A 34 -8.35 -4.26 4.05
N GLN A 35 -8.75 -3.59 5.12
CA GLN A 35 -9.93 -2.71 5.13
C GLN A 35 -9.66 -1.28 4.62
N PHE A 36 -8.40 -0.95 4.30
CA PHE A 36 -7.97 0.40 3.93
C PHE A 36 -7.46 0.44 2.49
N ALA A 37 -7.58 1.61 1.86
CA ALA A 37 -6.98 1.83 0.56
C ALA A 37 -5.45 1.84 0.69
N ASN A 38 -4.77 1.12 -0.19
CA ASN A 38 -3.31 1.13 -0.32
C ASN A 38 -2.94 1.79 -1.64
N PHE A 39 -1.79 2.45 -1.67
CA PHE A 39 -1.18 2.90 -2.91
C PHE A 39 0.33 2.74 -2.83
N HIS A 40 0.95 2.50 -3.97
CA HIS A 40 2.40 2.40 -4.12
C HIS A 40 2.84 3.30 -5.26
N ILE A 41 3.96 3.99 -5.06
CA ILE A 41 4.58 4.84 -6.07
C ILE A 41 6.02 4.38 -6.20
N VAL A 42 6.44 4.02 -7.41
CA VAL A 42 7.85 3.71 -7.66
C VAL A 42 8.60 5.04 -7.79
N THR A 43 9.34 5.40 -6.75
CA THR A 43 10.10 6.67 -6.73
C THR A 43 11.43 6.57 -7.48
N ASN A 44 11.99 5.37 -7.59
CA ASN A 44 13.21 5.06 -8.34
C ASN A 44 13.29 3.55 -8.66
N GLY A 45 13.95 3.20 -9.76
CA GLY A 45 14.23 1.81 -10.12
C GLY A 45 13.06 1.08 -10.78
N ILE A 46 13.06 -0.24 -10.62
CA ILE A 46 12.08 -1.16 -11.22
C ILE A 46 11.67 -2.17 -10.15
N CYS A 47 10.39 -2.51 -10.09
CA CYS A 47 9.88 -3.64 -9.33
C CYS A 47 8.81 -4.39 -10.12
N TRP A 48 8.38 -5.52 -9.59
CA TRP A 48 7.28 -6.30 -10.14
C TRP A 48 6.11 -6.22 -9.18
N LEU A 49 4.90 -6.09 -9.72
CA LEU A 49 3.65 -6.12 -8.98
C LEU A 49 2.86 -7.35 -9.40
N ASP A 50 2.60 -8.24 -8.46
CA ASP A 50 1.70 -9.37 -8.64
C ASP A 50 0.36 -9.06 -7.96
N VAL A 51 -0.70 -9.19 -8.74
CA VAL A 51 -2.09 -9.12 -8.30
C VAL A 51 -2.68 -10.48 -8.57
N ASP A 52 -3.25 -11.12 -7.53
CA ASP A 52 -3.79 -12.49 -7.57
C ASP A 52 -5.08 -12.58 -8.43
N ASP A 53 -4.94 -12.27 -9.72
CA ASP A 53 -5.99 -12.20 -10.74
C ASP A 53 -5.70 -13.16 -11.92
N GLY A 54 -4.60 -13.91 -11.83
CA GLY A 54 -4.17 -14.90 -12.82
C GLY A 54 -3.35 -14.32 -13.98
N ASN A 55 -3.10 -13.02 -14.02
CA ASN A 55 -2.21 -12.41 -15.00
C ASN A 55 -0.74 -12.53 -14.56
N PRO A 56 0.23 -12.45 -15.51
CA PRO A 56 1.63 -12.33 -15.15
C PRO A 56 1.91 -11.05 -14.36
N PRO A 57 2.92 -11.03 -13.47
CA PRO A 57 3.32 -9.84 -12.74
C PRO A 57 3.61 -8.67 -13.67
N LEU A 58 3.16 -7.48 -13.26
CA LEU A 58 3.35 -6.24 -13.98
C LEU A 58 4.71 -5.62 -13.63
N GLU A 59 5.51 -5.29 -14.64
CA GLU A 59 6.71 -4.48 -14.43
C GLU A 59 6.29 -3.04 -14.12
N MET A 60 6.77 -2.52 -13.00
CA MET A 60 6.54 -1.15 -12.54
C MET A 60 7.86 -0.39 -12.58
N ARG A 61 7.84 0.82 -13.13
CA ARG A 61 9.01 1.69 -13.31
C ARG A 61 8.83 3.00 -12.57
N GLN A 62 9.91 3.76 -12.44
CA GLN A 62 9.87 5.10 -11.84
C GLN A 62 8.73 5.96 -12.39
N GLY A 63 7.90 6.47 -11.49
CA GLY A 63 6.73 7.29 -11.79
C GLY A 63 5.41 6.51 -11.85
N ASP A 64 5.45 5.18 -11.96
CA ASP A 64 4.24 4.36 -11.97
C ASP A 64 3.58 4.32 -10.58
N VAL A 65 2.25 4.24 -10.61
CA VAL A 65 1.40 4.25 -9.41
C VAL A 65 0.43 3.08 -9.46
N ALA A 66 0.42 2.28 -8.40
CA ALA A 66 -0.59 1.26 -8.17
C ALA A 66 -1.53 1.71 -7.05
N ILE A 67 -2.84 1.58 -7.26
CA ILE A 67 -3.85 1.95 -6.27
C ILE A 67 -4.77 0.76 -6.04
N PHE A 68 -4.98 0.43 -4.76
CA PHE A 68 -5.88 -0.60 -4.28
C PHE A 68 -6.97 0.07 -3.43
N PRO A 69 -8.06 0.58 -4.03
CA PRO A 69 -9.06 1.40 -3.32
C PRO A 69 -9.76 0.67 -2.17
N ARG A 70 -9.79 -0.67 -2.22
CA ARG A 70 -10.38 -1.54 -1.20
C ARG A 70 -9.35 -2.45 -0.53
N GLY A 71 -8.07 -2.11 -0.63
CA GLY A 71 -6.99 -2.86 0.01
C GLY A 71 -6.87 -4.31 -0.47
N GLY A 72 -7.03 -4.58 -1.77
CA GLY A 72 -6.83 -5.92 -2.32
C GLY A 72 -5.41 -6.44 -2.06
N SER A 73 -5.26 -7.77 -1.94
CA SER A 73 -3.96 -8.41 -1.76
C SER A 73 -3.07 -8.26 -2.99
N HIS A 74 -1.77 -8.13 -2.76
CA HIS A 74 -0.76 -7.99 -3.81
C HIS A 74 0.65 -8.22 -3.25
N SER A 75 1.63 -8.41 -4.13
CA SER A 75 3.05 -8.50 -3.77
C SER A 75 4.00 -7.82 -4.73
#